data_AF-A0A9P6RD07-F1
#
_entry.id   AF-A0A9P6RD07-F1
#
_cell.length_a   1.000
_cell.length_b   1.000
_cell.length_c   1.000
_cell.angle_alpha   90.00
_cell.angle_beta   90.00
_cell.angle_gamma   90.00
#
_symmetry.space_group_name_H-M   'P 1'
#
loop_
_entity.id
_entity.type
_entity.pdbx_description
1 polymer ?
#
loop_
_entity_poly.entity_id
_entity_poly.type
_entity_poly.pdbx_seq_one_letter_code
_entity_poly.pdbx_strand_id
1 'polypeptide(L)'
;MYTLLSTLAHLTYLQLSYTCISLPFSTEFKQLAALKSLREFNIETCGYPSLSREDLEYMVVQNWPRLEKLVLNQLGASQERVMKGWLREFGREDLVLESARPSGAMFF
;
A
#
# COMPACT_ATOMS: atom_id res chain seq x y z
N MET A 1 -2.63 17.12 -8.45
CA MET A 1 -2.93 15.69 -8.65
C MET A 1 -3.71 15.11 -7.47
N TYR A 2 -3.26 15.33 -6.23
CA TYR A 2 -3.88 14.75 -5.04
C TYR A 2 -5.30 15.26 -4.71
N THR A 3 -5.63 16.50 -5.05
CA THR A 3 -6.99 17.07 -4.92
C THR A 3 -8.01 16.41 -5.84
N LEU A 4 -7.60 15.79 -6.94
CA LEU A 4 -8.51 15.02 -7.80
C LEU A 4 -8.78 13.65 -7.18
N LEU A 5 -7.74 12.96 -6.71
CA LEU A 5 -7.87 11.64 -6.08
C LEU A 5 -8.81 11.69 -4.87
N SER A 6 -8.74 12.75 -4.04
CA SER A 6 -9.63 12.89 -2.89
C SER A 6 -11.11 13.04 -3.25
N THR A 7 -11.45 13.40 -4.51
CA THR A 7 -12.84 13.47 -4.99
C THR A 7 -13.37 12.13 -5.49
N LEU A 8 -12.51 11.13 -5.69
CA LEU A 8 -12.88 9.81 -6.19
C LEU A 8 -13.30 8.88 -5.03
N ALA A 9 -14.35 9.26 -4.30
CA ALA A 9 -14.82 8.54 -3.10
C ALA A 9 -15.18 7.05 -3.35
N HIS A 10 -15.50 6.71 -4.59
CA HIS A 10 -15.85 5.36 -5.04
C HIS A 10 -14.68 4.59 -5.67
N LEU A 11 -13.46 5.16 -5.67
CA LEU A 11 -12.31 4.45 -6.20
C LEU A 11 -12.05 3.19 -5.38
N THR A 12 -12.08 2.04 -6.04
CA THR A 12 -11.83 0.73 -5.43
C THR A 12 -10.43 0.20 -5.72
N TYR A 13 -9.85 0.61 -6.84
CA TYR A 13 -8.54 0.15 -7.31
C TYR A 13 -7.66 1.37 -7.57
N LEU A 14 -6.50 1.42 -6.93
CA LEU A 14 -5.49 2.46 -7.16
C LEU A 14 -4.13 1.81 -7.43
N GLN A 15 -3.59 2.07 -8.62
CA GLN A 15 -2.26 1.61 -9.01
C GLN A 15 -1.36 2.81 -9.24
N LEU A 16 -0.31 2.90 -8.44
CA LEU A 16 0.74 3.93 -8.54
C LEU A 16 2.08 3.32 -8.95
N SER A 17 2.09 2.07 -9.42
CA SER A 17 3.34 1.36 -9.71
C SER A 17 4.21 2.09 -10.72
N TYR A 18 5.53 2.01 -10.56
CA TYR A 18 6.53 2.59 -11.46
C TYR A 18 6.40 4.12 -11.59
N THR A 19 5.93 4.78 -10.52
CA THR A 19 5.89 6.24 -10.45
C THR A 19 7.00 6.76 -9.53
N CYS A 20 7.53 7.94 -9.84
CA CYS A 20 8.45 8.65 -8.93
C CYS A 20 7.70 9.36 -7.78
N ILE A 21 6.45 8.96 -7.51
CA ILE A 21 5.65 9.55 -6.44
C ILE A 21 6.24 9.07 -5.12
N SER A 22 6.93 9.97 -4.44
CA SER A 22 7.32 9.81 -3.05
C SER A 22 6.22 10.44 -2.21
N LEU A 23 5.35 9.63 -1.58
CA LEU A 23 4.46 10.17 -0.54
C LEU A 23 5.24 10.15 0.78
N PRO A 24 5.82 11.28 1.27
CA PRO A 24 6.43 11.33 2.59
C PRO A 24 5.41 10.95 3.67
N PHE A 25 5.90 10.23 4.69
CA PHE A 25 5.05 9.70 5.74
C PHE A 25 4.28 10.79 6.50
N SER A 26 3.05 10.45 6.87
CA SER A 26 2.04 11.21 7.63
C SER A 26 1.18 12.27 6.92
N THR A 27 1.66 12.97 5.88
CA THR A 27 0.91 14.11 5.29
C THR A 27 0.19 13.80 3.99
N GLU A 28 0.73 12.93 3.13
CA GLU A 28 0.12 12.64 1.82
C GLU A 28 -0.77 11.39 1.82
N PHE A 29 -0.55 10.42 2.71
CA PHE A 29 -1.55 9.38 2.98
C PHE A 29 -2.87 9.97 3.49
N LYS A 30 -2.83 11.11 4.19
CA LYS A 30 -4.05 11.86 4.57
C LYS A 30 -4.83 12.34 3.35
N GLN A 31 -4.17 12.63 2.23
CA GLN A 31 -4.84 13.06 1.01
C GLN A 31 -5.54 11.88 0.32
N LEU A 32 -4.96 10.68 0.40
CA LEU A 32 -5.59 9.45 -0.08
C LEU A 32 -6.54 8.81 0.95
N ALA A 33 -6.56 9.28 2.20
CA ALA A 33 -7.47 8.79 3.24
C ALA A 33 -8.95 8.98 2.90
N ALA A 34 -9.26 9.89 1.96
CA ALA A 34 -10.61 10.10 1.42
C ALA A 34 -11.13 8.91 0.60
N LEU A 35 -10.24 8.04 0.11
CA LEU A 35 -10.58 6.85 -0.69
C LEU A 35 -11.15 5.72 0.17
N LYS A 36 -12.26 5.95 0.88
CA LYS A 36 -12.83 5.00 1.85
C LYS A 36 -13.34 3.68 1.24
N SER A 37 -13.53 3.66 -0.08
CA SER A 37 -13.96 2.47 -0.83
C SER A 37 -12.80 1.65 -1.40
N LEU A 38 -11.54 2.03 -1.13
CA LEU A 38 -10.37 1.37 -1.69
C LEU A 38 -10.26 -0.08 -1.21
N ARG A 39 -10.16 -1.00 -2.17
CA ARG A 39 -9.99 -2.44 -1.97
C ARG A 39 -8.62 -2.91 -2.39
N GLU A 40 -8.06 -2.35 -3.45
CA GLU A 40 -6.71 -2.70 -3.89
C GLU A 40 -5.83 -1.47 -4.05
N PHE A 41 -4.63 -1.56 -3.48
CA PHE A 41 -3.63 -0.52 -3.60
C PHE A 41 -2.29 -1.10 -4.01
N ASN A 42 -1.74 -0.60 -5.12
CA ASN A 42 -0.45 -1.03 -5.63
C ASN A 42 0.55 0.13 -5.63
N ILE A 43 1.62 -0.03 -4.85
CA ILE A 43 2.72 0.93 -4.70
C ILE A 43 4.08 0.30 -5.04
N GLU A 44 4.09 -0.76 -5.85
CA GLU A 44 5.30 -1.36 -6.38
C GLU A 44 6.16 -0.33 -7.13
N THR A 45 7.45 -0.26 -6.85
CA THR A 45 8.47 0.65 -7.42
C THR A 45 8.15 2.15 -7.31
N CYS A 46 7.09 2.53 -6.59
CA CYS A 46 7.08 3.83 -5.95
C CYS A 46 8.32 3.92 -5.06
N GLY A 47 8.94 5.10 -4.92
CA GLY A 47 10.23 5.32 -4.24
C GLY A 47 10.29 4.99 -2.73
N TYR A 48 9.46 4.07 -2.24
CA TYR A 48 9.42 3.56 -0.88
C TYR A 48 10.50 2.52 -0.62
N PRO A 49 11.45 2.80 0.29
CA PRO A 49 12.44 1.81 0.70
C PRO A 49 11.83 0.72 1.60
N SER A 50 10.83 1.03 2.42
CA SER A 50 10.13 0.08 3.30
C SER A 50 8.94 0.74 3.99
N LEU A 51 7.81 0.03 4.14
CA LEU A 51 6.71 0.45 5.02
C LEU A 51 7.07 0.18 6.49
N SER A 52 6.90 1.19 7.36
CA SER A 52 6.99 0.98 8.81
C SER A 52 5.71 0.35 9.35
N ARG A 53 5.74 -0.04 10.63
CA ARG A 53 4.57 -0.57 11.33
C ARG A 53 3.46 0.47 11.42
N GLU A 54 3.83 1.69 11.76
CA GLU A 54 2.92 2.82 11.95
C GLU A 54 2.20 3.16 10.64
N ASP A 55 2.91 3.10 9.51
CA ASP A 55 2.33 3.37 8.20
C ASP A 55 1.32 2.31 7.81
N LEU A 56 1.67 1.04 8.03
CA LEU A 56 0.78 -0.07 7.76
C LEU A 56 -0.49 0.05 8.61
N GLU A 57 -0.35 0.31 9.91
CA GLU A 57 -1.48 0.54 10.82
C GLU A 57 -2.36 1.70 10.35
N TYR A 58 -1.75 2.83 10.00
CA TYR A 58 -2.46 4.01 9.51
C TYR A 58 -3.24 3.70 8.22
N MET A 59 -2.63 2.98 7.28
CA MET A 59 -3.27 2.58 6.03
C MET A 59 -4.46 1.63 6.26
N VAL A 60 -4.26 0.55 7.03
CA VAL A 60 -5.21 -0.57 7.09
C VAL A 60 -6.25 -0.45 8.20
N VAL A 61 -5.95 0.29 9.28
CA VAL A 61 -6.86 0.47 10.42
C VAL A 61 -7.59 1.80 10.30
N GLN A 62 -6.87 2.89 10.04
CA GLN A 62 -7.45 4.24 10.11
C GLN A 62 -8.05 4.72 8.78
N ASN A 63 -7.36 4.45 7.67
CA ASN A 63 -7.74 5.00 6.38
C ASN A 63 -8.61 4.09 5.53
N TRP A 64 -8.17 2.84 5.33
CA TRP A 64 -8.78 1.89 4.40
C TRP A 64 -9.09 0.55 5.08
N PRO A 65 -10.09 0.53 5.98
CA PRO A 65 -10.50 -0.69 6.67
C PRO A 65 -11.08 -1.77 5.73
N ARG A 66 -11.36 -1.42 4.46
CA ARG A 66 -11.87 -2.32 3.42
C ARG A 66 -10.81 -2.76 2.42
N LEU A 67 -9.54 -2.43 2.65
CA LEU A 67 -8.46 -2.81 1.76
C LEU A 67 -8.29 -4.33 1.77
N GLU A 68 -8.49 -4.99 0.64
CA GLU A 68 -8.39 -6.45 0.48
C GLU A 68 -7.00 -6.86 -0.03
N LYS A 69 -6.34 -5.98 -0.79
CA LYS A 69 -5.04 -6.25 -1.40
C LYS A 69 -4.09 -5.06 -1.34
N LEU A 70 -2.86 -5.32 -0.92
CA LEU A 70 -1.77 -4.36 -0.92
C LEU A 70 -0.57 -4.96 -1.65
N VAL A 71 -0.20 -4.33 -2.77
CA VAL A 71 0.95 -4.74 -3.59
C VAL A 71 2.12 -3.81 -3.32
N LEU A 72 3.25 -4.39 -2.96
CA LEU A 72 4.45 -3.69 -2.51
C LEU A 72 5.66 -4.05 -3.37
N ASN A 73 6.71 -3.25 -3.21
CA ASN A 73 8.06 -3.64 -3.66
C ASN A 73 8.42 -5.04 -3.18
N GLN A 74 9.35 -5.67 -3.87
CA GLN A 74 9.83 -7.01 -3.53
C GLN A 74 10.31 -7.04 -2.06
N LEU A 75 9.44 -7.55 -1.19
CA LEU A 75 9.73 -7.70 0.23
C LEU A 75 10.64 -8.92 0.39
N GLY A 76 11.70 -8.79 1.17
CA GLY A 76 12.43 -9.96 1.63
C GLY A 76 11.51 -10.87 2.45
N ALA A 77 11.75 -12.19 2.43
CA ALA A 77 10.92 -13.15 3.17
C ALA A 77 10.83 -12.84 4.68
N SER A 78 11.86 -12.21 5.25
CA SER A 78 11.85 -11.71 6.64
C SER A 78 10.85 -10.56 6.82
N GLN A 79 10.88 -9.58 5.93
CA GLN A 79 10.02 -8.40 5.99
C GLN A 79 8.54 -8.76 5.78
N GLU A 80 8.25 -9.67 4.84
CA GLU A 80 6.89 -10.15 4.63
C GLU A 80 6.33 -10.83 5.89
N ARG A 81 7.12 -11.65 6.58
CA ARG A 81 6.72 -12.27 7.85
C ARG A 81 6.45 -11.23 8.94
N VAL A 82 7.31 -10.22 9.04
CA VAL A 82 7.15 -9.12 10.01
C VAL A 82 5.85 -8.37 9.74
N MET A 83 5.59 -7.99 8.49
CA MET A 83 4.36 -7.28 8.12
C MET A 83 3.10 -8.12 8.36
N LYS A 84 3.13 -9.43 8.04
CA LYS A 84 2.04 -10.35 8.38
C LYS A 84 1.82 -10.45 9.89
N GLY A 85 2.89 -10.42 10.68
CA GLY A 85 2.82 -10.35 12.14
C GLY A 85 2.09 -9.10 12.62
N TRP A 86 2.43 -7.93 12.07
CA TRP A 86 1.72 -6.69 12.37
C TRP A 86 0.25 -6.73 11.94
N LEU A 87 -0.07 -7.23 10.75
CA LEU A 87 -1.46 -7.37 10.29
C LEU A 87 -2.29 -8.26 11.22
N ARG A 88 -1.70 -9.34 11.75
CA ARG A 88 -2.35 -10.16 12.78
C ARG A 88 -2.65 -9.37 14.04
N GLU A 89 -1.69 -8.58 14.54
CA GLU A 89 -1.90 -7.70 15.69
C GLU A 89 -3.01 -6.66 15.46
N PHE A 90 -3.17 -6.20 14.21
CA PHE A 90 -4.23 -5.27 13.81
C PHE A 90 -5.58 -5.94 13.54
N GLY A 91 -5.66 -7.28 13.58
CA GLY A 91 -6.86 -8.04 13.19
C GLY A 91 -7.17 -7.98 11.69
N ARG A 92 -6.17 -7.67 10.85
CA ARG A 92 -6.26 -7.54 9.38
C ARG A 92 -5.59 -8.70 8.64
N GLU A 93 -5.79 -9.94 9.12
CA GLU A 93 -5.28 -11.14 8.44
C GLU A 93 -5.98 -11.42 7.10
N ASP A 94 -7.11 -10.75 6.86
CA ASP A 94 -7.85 -10.75 5.60
C ASP A 94 -7.10 -10.05 4.46
N LEU A 95 -6.19 -9.12 4.78
CA LEU A 95 -5.45 -8.34 3.79
C LEU A 95 -4.38 -9.20 3.11
N VAL A 96 -4.48 -9.31 1.78
CA VAL A 96 -3.47 -9.98 0.95
C VAL A 96 -2.31 -9.03 0.72
N LEU A 97 -1.14 -9.40 1.24
CA LEU A 97 0.14 -8.78 0.89
C LEU A 97 0.75 -9.51 -0.30
N GLU A 98 0.92 -8.80 -1.42
CA GLU A 98 1.62 -9.31 -2.60
C GLU A 98 2.94 -8.57 -2.78
N SER A 99 4.04 -9.33 -2.82
CA SER A 99 5.33 -8.81 -3.26
C SER A 99 5.45 -9.08 -4.75
N ALA A 100 5.30 -8.03 -5.55
CA ALA A 100 5.51 -8.17 -6.99
C ALA A 100 7.00 -8.44 -7.22
N ARG A 101 7.32 -9.56 -7.88
CA ARG A 101 8.63 -9.73 -8.51
C ARG A 101 8.67 -8.73 -9.65
N PRO A 102 9.76 -7.97 -9.86
CA PRO A 102 9.86 -7.09 -11.00
C PRO A 102 9.52 -7.90 -12.26
N SER A 103 8.47 -7.48 -12.94
CA SER A 103 8.02 -8.05 -14.22
C SER A 103 9.02 -7.63 -15.29
N GLY A 104 10.27 -8.09 -15.17
CA GLY A 104 11.41 -7.47 -15.85
C GLY A 104 12.75 -8.16 -15.63
N ALA A 105 12.80 -9.35 -15.00
CA ALA A 105 13.92 -10.25 -15.23
C ALA A 105 13.80 -10.87 -16.64
N MET A 106 13.92 -10.04 -17.67
CA MET A 106 14.55 -10.51 -18.90
C MET A 106 16.02 -10.70 -18.53
N PHE A 107 16.39 -11.96 -18.30
CA PHE A 107 17.77 -12.38 -18.34
C PHE A 107 18.31 -11.97 -19.73
N PHE A 108 19.11 -10.91 -19.77
CA PHE A 108 19.98 -10.60 -20.91
C PHE A 108 21.38 -11.11 -20.59
#